data_AF-F1LGV7-F1
#
_entry.id   AF-F1LGV7-F1
#
_cell.length_a   1.000
_cell.length_b   1.000
_cell.length_c   1.000
_cell.angle_alpha   90.00
_cell.angle_beta   90.00
_cell.angle_gamma   90.00
#
_symmetry.space_group_name_H-M   'P 1'
#
loop_
_entity.id
_entity.type
_entity.pdbx_description
1 polymer ?
#
loop_
_entity_poly.entity_id
_entity_poly.type
_entity_poly.pdbx_seq_one_letter_code
_entity_poly.pdbx_strand_id
1 'polypeptide(L)'
;MNSEDKSQILDYKVTSASGIFEVEGNTQGRPINETTLTPIVRIYHKCGEDPKKDRGFRRMQFQIPSEYVFNGRTAREAYDMGTLNLQLIYPGEKREKHFEE
;
A
#
# COMPACT_ATOMS: atom_id res chain seq x y z
N MET A 1 5.77 -11.16 7.02
CA MET A 1 4.88 -10.13 7.60
C MET A 1 4.16 -10.79 8.78
N ASN A 2 3.77 -10.08 9.86
CA ASN A 2 3.01 -10.73 10.95
C ASN A 2 1.63 -11.21 10.42
N SER A 3 1.09 -12.33 10.92
CA SER A 3 -0.27 -12.80 10.59
C SER A 3 -1.36 -11.76 10.83
N GLU A 4 -1.20 -10.91 11.84
CA GLU A 4 -2.12 -9.79 12.10
C GLU A 4 -2.03 -8.70 11.02
N ASP A 5 -0.85 -8.44 10.46
CA ASP A 5 -0.72 -7.48 9.35
C ASP A 5 -1.39 -8.02 8.07
N LYS A 6 -1.39 -9.34 7.86
CA LYS A 6 -2.03 -9.96 6.70
C LYS A 6 -3.55 -9.83 6.73
N SER A 7 -4.18 -10.03 7.89
CA SER A 7 -5.64 -9.87 8.02
C SER A 7 -6.09 -8.42 7.82
N GLN A 8 -5.16 -7.46 7.93
CA GLN A 8 -5.43 -6.04 7.71
C GLN A 8 -5.31 -5.60 6.25
N ILE A 9 -4.81 -6.45 5.34
CA ILE A 9 -4.79 -6.14 3.90
C ILE A 9 -6.23 -6.09 3.38
N LEU A 10 -6.57 -4.99 2.71
CA LEU A 10 -7.89 -4.79 2.09
C LEU A 10 -7.86 -5.01 0.58
N ASP A 11 -6.73 -4.67 -0.05
CA ASP A 11 -6.49 -4.88 -1.47
C ASP A 11 -4.97 -4.92 -1.75
N TYR A 12 -4.61 -5.53 -2.87
CA TYR A 12 -3.26 -5.59 -3.39
C TYR A 12 -3.28 -5.51 -4.91
N LYS A 13 -2.34 -4.72 -5.46
CA LYS A 13 -2.18 -4.52 -6.90
C LYS A 13 -0.70 -4.42 -7.26
N VAL A 14 -0.37 -4.90 -8.44
CA VAL A 14 0.90 -4.62 -9.11
C VAL A 14 0.64 -3.49 -10.10
N THR A 15 1.51 -2.48 -10.10
CA THR A 15 1.42 -1.36 -11.05
C THR A 15 1.49 -1.87 -12.48
N SER A 16 0.84 -1.17 -13.41
CA SER A 16 1.01 -1.43 -14.84
C SER A 16 2.46 -1.17 -15.29
N ALA A 17 2.77 -1.52 -16.55
CA ALA A 17 4.08 -1.22 -17.14
C ALA A 17 4.41 0.29 -17.19
N SER A 18 3.39 1.15 -17.18
CA SER A 18 3.55 2.62 -17.11
C SER A 18 3.55 3.17 -15.68
N GLY A 19 3.51 2.31 -14.65
CA GLY A 19 3.51 2.70 -13.25
C GLY A 19 2.13 3.11 -12.70
N ILE A 20 1.05 2.93 -13.47
CA ILE A 20 -0.31 3.29 -13.05
C ILE A 20 -0.85 2.21 -12.11
N PHE A 21 -1.53 2.64 -11.03
CA PHE A 21 -2.24 1.75 -10.12
C PHE A 21 -3.49 2.44 -9.56
N GLU A 22 -4.44 1.63 -9.12
CA GLU A 22 -5.63 2.04 -8.38
C GLU A 22 -5.91 0.94 -7.37
N VAL A 23 -6.08 1.30 -6.09
CA VAL A 23 -6.34 0.35 -5.00
C VAL A 23 -7.58 0.82 -4.25
N GLU A 24 -8.49 -0.11 -3.96
CA GLU A 24 -9.72 0.17 -3.22
C GLU A 24 -9.93 -0.89 -2.15
N GLY A 25 -10.24 -0.46 -0.92
CA GLY A 25 -10.48 -1.36 0.20
C GLY A 25 -11.73 -0.97 0.98
N ASN A 26 -12.44 -1.96 1.51
CA ASN A 26 -13.57 -1.76 2.42
C ASN A 26 -13.60 -2.82 3.52
N THR A 27 -14.34 -2.57 4.59
CA THR A 27 -14.47 -3.51 5.72
C THR A 27 -15.62 -4.51 5.53
N GLN A 28 -16.06 -4.77 4.30
CA GLN A 28 -17.10 -5.77 4.05
C GLN A 28 -16.60 -7.15 4.48
N GLY A 29 -17.43 -7.87 5.24
CA GLY A 29 -17.04 -9.18 5.79
C GLY A 29 -16.22 -9.10 7.08
N ARG A 30 -15.87 -7.90 7.57
CA ARG A 30 -15.28 -7.73 8.90
C ARG A 30 -16.33 -7.63 10.01
N PRO A 31 -15.98 -7.91 11.27
CA PRO A 31 -16.83 -7.66 12.42
C PRO A 31 -17.32 -6.21 12.48
N ILE A 32 -18.53 -5.99 13.02
CA ILE A 32 -19.15 -4.65 13.06
C ILE A 32 -18.33 -3.62 13.87
N ASN A 33 -17.56 -4.09 14.85
CA ASN A 33 -16.63 -3.29 15.66
C ASN A 33 -15.29 -3.02 14.94
N GLU A 34 -15.08 -3.55 13.73
CA GLU A 34 -13.88 -3.39 12.90
C GLU A 34 -14.19 -2.66 11.58
N THR A 35 -15.08 -1.68 11.65
CA THR A 35 -15.55 -0.89 10.48
C THR A 35 -14.82 0.43 10.29
N THR A 36 -14.09 0.91 11.31
CA THR A 36 -13.29 2.13 11.21
C THR A 36 -11.98 1.85 10.48
N LEU A 37 -11.70 2.61 9.43
CA LEU A 37 -10.46 2.49 8.65
C LEU A 37 -9.51 3.63 8.94
N THR A 38 -8.25 3.29 9.21
CA THR A 38 -7.10 4.21 9.10
C THR A 38 -6.24 3.71 7.93
N PRO A 39 -6.55 4.12 6.69
CA PRO A 39 -5.95 3.53 5.50
C PRO A 39 -4.45 3.85 5.39
N ILE A 40 -3.68 2.83 5.05
CA ILE A 40 -2.24 2.90 4.85
C ILE A 40 -1.91 2.23 3.53
N VAL A 41 -1.30 2.97 2.61
CA VAL A 41 -0.75 2.43 1.36
C VAL A 41 0.72 2.12 1.56
N ARG A 42 1.12 0.87 1.26
CA ARG A 42 2.53 0.44 1.28
C ARG A 42 2.96 0.14 -0.16
N ILE A 43 4.03 0.78 -0.61
CA ILE A 43 4.61 0.54 -1.94
C ILE A 43 5.91 -0.24 -1.75
N TYR A 44 5.99 -1.39 -2.43
CA TYR A 44 7.14 -2.27 -2.46
C TYR A 44 7.79 -2.23 -3.84
N HIS A 45 9.09 -1.95 -3.91
CA HIS A 45 9.78 -1.84 -5.21
C HIS A 45 11.25 -2.24 -5.12
N LYS A 46 11.85 -2.50 -6.29
CA LYS A 46 13.30 -2.77 -6.44
C LYS A 46 13.98 -1.74 -7.37
N CYS A 47 13.37 -0.57 -7.58
CA CYS A 47 13.94 0.47 -8.45
C CYS A 47 15.32 0.92 -7.94
N GLY A 48 16.29 0.97 -8.84
CA GLY A 48 17.68 1.34 -8.52
C GLY A 48 18.46 0.26 -7.78
N GLU A 49 17.89 -0.92 -7.54
CA GLU A 49 18.62 -2.05 -6.97
C GLU A 49 19.41 -2.80 -8.05
N ASP A 50 20.61 -3.28 -7.70
CA ASP A 50 21.41 -4.16 -8.54
C ASP A 50 20.74 -5.54 -8.62
N PRO A 51 20.28 -6.00 -9.80
CA PRO A 51 19.63 -7.30 -9.94
C PRO A 51 20.50 -8.49 -9.50
N LYS A 52 21.84 -8.33 -9.49
CA LYS A 52 22.78 -9.37 -9.05
C LYS A 52 22.93 -9.44 -7.53
N LYS A 53 22.50 -8.39 -6.81
CA LYS A 53 22.57 -8.28 -5.35
C LYS A 53 21.17 -8.08 -4.82
N ASP A 54 20.40 -9.17 -4.69
CA ASP A 54 19.05 -9.09 -4.16
C ASP A 54 19.08 -8.71 -2.67
N ARG A 55 18.83 -7.42 -2.41
CA ARG A 55 18.71 -6.85 -1.07
C ARG A 55 17.26 -6.83 -0.57
N GLY A 56 16.33 -7.46 -1.31
CA GLY A 56 14.91 -7.40 -1.04
C GLY A 56 14.25 -6.15 -1.63
N PHE A 57 13.02 -5.91 -1.19
CA PHE A 57 12.22 -4.76 -1.59
C PHE A 57 12.50 -3.55 -0.69
N ARG A 58 12.55 -2.37 -1.31
CA ARG A 58 12.40 -1.09 -0.63
C ARG A 58 10.91 -0.87 -0.38
N ARG A 59 10.55 -0.43 0.82
CA ARG A 59 9.17 -0.23 1.24
C ARG A 59 8.97 1.17 1.79
N MET A 60 8.06 1.90 1.17
CA MET A 60 7.53 3.17 1.66
C MET A 60 6.07 3.02 2.10
N GLN A 61 5.65 3.90 3.00
CA GLN A 61 4.35 3.83 3.64
C GLN A 61 3.74 5.23 3.72
N PHE A 62 2.50 5.36 3.24
CA PHE A 62 1.74 6.60 3.28
C PHE A 62 0.42 6.34 4.00
N GLN A 63 0.11 7.17 4.99
CA GLN A 63 -1.22 7.19 5.58
C GLN A 63 -2.11 8.05 4.68
N ILE A 64 -3.23 7.49 4.22
CA ILE A 64 -4.19 8.25 3.42
C ILE A 64 -5.05 9.08 4.38
N PRO A 65 -5.32 10.36 4.08
CA PRO A 65 -6.13 11.21 4.94
C PRO A 65 -7.54 10.64 5.14
N SER A 66 -8.09 10.80 6.36
CA SER A 66 -9.37 10.20 6.74
C SER A 66 -10.58 10.74 5.97
N GLU A 67 -10.45 11.92 5.35
CA GLU A 67 -11.47 12.50 4.47
C GLU A 67 -11.76 11.67 3.22
N TYR A 68 -10.84 10.78 2.82
CA TYR A 68 -11.04 9.82 1.73
C TYR A 68 -11.68 8.49 2.18
N VAL A 69 -12.10 8.40 3.45
CA VAL A 69 -12.79 7.23 3.99
C VAL A 69 -14.29 7.54 4.07
N PHE A 70 -15.10 6.73 3.39
CA PHE A 70 -16.54 6.96 3.28
C PHE A 70 -17.34 5.78 3.84
N ASN A 71 -18.48 6.10 4.45
CA ASN A 71 -19.49 5.10 4.78
C ASN A 71 -20.18 4.61 3.51
N GLY A 72 -20.11 3.31 3.23
CA GLY A 72 -20.72 2.70 2.05
C GLY A 72 -19.92 1.50 1.55
N ARG A 73 -20.32 0.95 0.41
CA ARG A 73 -19.60 -0.14 -0.25
C ARG A 73 -18.43 0.34 -1.12
N THR A 74 -18.55 1.56 -1.66
CA THR A 74 -17.59 2.18 -2.57
C THR A 74 -17.23 3.57 -2.07
N ALA A 75 -15.98 3.98 -2.28
CA ALA A 75 -15.54 5.34 -1.98
C ALA A 75 -16.24 6.36 -2.91
N ARG A 76 -16.42 7.60 -2.43
CA ARG A 76 -17.00 8.69 -3.24
C ARG A 76 -15.98 9.35 -4.16
N GLU A 77 -14.73 9.37 -3.71
CA GLU A 77 -13.58 9.93 -4.42
C GLU A 77 -12.32 9.17 -4.01
N ALA A 78 -11.33 9.16 -4.89
CA ALA A 78 -10.03 8.56 -4.64
C ALA A 78 -9.01 9.65 -4.24
N TYR A 79 -8.09 9.30 -3.35
CA TYR A 79 -6.92 10.14 -3.10
C TYR A 79 -5.96 10.02 -4.28
N ASP A 80 -5.71 11.13 -4.98
CA ASP A 80 -4.70 11.19 -6.04
C ASP A 80 -3.31 11.39 -5.44
N MET A 81 -2.50 10.33 -5.46
CA MET A 81 -1.12 10.35 -4.99
C MET A 81 -0.15 11.04 -5.99
N GLY A 82 -0.62 11.33 -7.21
CA GLY A 82 0.19 11.87 -8.28
C GLY A 82 1.26 10.88 -8.76
N THR A 83 2.41 11.42 -9.19
CA THR A 83 3.54 10.62 -9.68
C THR A 83 4.70 10.69 -8.70
N LEU A 84 5.13 9.52 -8.22
CA LEU A 84 6.26 9.39 -7.31
C LEU A 84 7.50 8.86 -8.04
N ASN A 85 8.62 9.57 -7.91
CA ASN A 85 9.90 9.07 -8.39
C ASN A 85 10.52 8.13 -7.33
N LEU A 86 10.66 6.85 -7.67
CA LEU A 86 11.13 5.79 -6.75
C LEU A 86 12.66 5.65 -6.67
N GLN A 87 13.43 6.51 -7.35
CA GLN A 87 14.90 6.49 -7.26
C GLN A 87 15.42 7.07 -5.94
N LEU A 88 14.71 8.05 -5.38
CA LEU A 88 15.06 8.70 -4.11
C LEU A 88 14.74 7.80 -2.92
N ILE A 89 15.39 8.06 -1.78
CA ILE A 89 15.08 7.41 -0.49
C ILE A 89 14.06 8.30 0.23
N TYR A 90 12.85 7.78 0.45
CA TYR A 90 11.81 8.52 1.16
C TYR A 90 11.99 8.44 2.68
N PRO A 91 11.53 9.46 3.45
CA PRO A 91 11.55 9.39 4.90
C PRO A 91 10.84 8.14 5.43
N GLY A 92 11.48 7.43 6.36
CA GLY A 92 10.92 6.21 6.96
C GLY A 92 10.90 4.98 6.06
N GLU A 93 11.54 5.03 4.88
CA GLU A 93 11.67 3.88 4.00
C GLU A 93 12.46 2.74 4.67
N LYS A 94 11.97 1.51 4.50
CA LYS A 94 12.57 0.30 5.07
C LYS A 94 12.93 -0.70 3.98
N ARG A 95 13.70 -1.73 4.34
CA ARG A 95 13.99 -2.87 3.47
C ARG A 95 13.36 -4.14 4.01
N GLU A 96 12.70 -4.89 3.15
CA GLU A 96 12.06 -6.16 3.48
C GLU A 96 12.50 -7.23 2.49
N LYS A 97 13.10 -8.32 2.99
CA LYS A 97 13.62 -9.42 2.16
C LYS A 97 12.52 -10.32 1.60
N HIS A 98 11.40 -10.42 2.31
CA HIS A 98 10.29 -11.28 1.95
C HIS A 98 9.04 -10.42 1.84
N PHE A 99 8.50 -10.33 0.63
CA PHE A 99 7.13 -9.91 0.40
C PHE A 99 6.28 -11.17 0.60
N GLU A 100 5.50 -11.20 1.67
CA GLU A 100 4.54 -12.27 1.89
C GLU A 100 3.16 -11.73 1.54
N GLU A 101 2.63 -12.24 0.43
CA GLU A 101 1.22 -12.12 0.04
C GLU A 101 0.29 -12.65 1.16
#